data_AF-A0A381FRW0-F1
#
_entry.id   AF-A0A381FRW0-F1
#
_cell.length_a   1.000
_cell.length_b   1.000
_cell.length_c   1.000
_cell.angle_alpha   90.00
_cell.angle_beta   90.00
_cell.angle_gamma   90.00
#
_symmetry.space_group_name_H-M   'P 1'
#
loop_
_entity.id
_entity.type
_entity.pdbx_description
1 polymer ?
#
loop_
_entity_poly.entity_id
_entity_poly.type
_entity_poly.pdbx_seq_one_letter_code
_entity_poly.pdbx_strand_id
1 'polypeptide(L)' 'MLKEFKRPQKLMGNAFEITVVTDDEKTAQHPIDAAIEEIRRIEKLLTTFNEESQTNLINQNAGIQPVEVD' A
#
# COMPACT_ATOMS: atom_id res chain seq x y z
N MET A 1 -2.22 -5.26 -29.49
CA MET A 1 -2.50 -3.81 -29.40
C MET A 1 -2.55 -3.47 -27.93
N LEU A 2 -1.89 -2.41 -27.48
CA LEU A 2 -1.91 -1.99 -26.07
C LEU A 2 -3.32 -1.53 -25.66
N LYS A 3 -3.71 -1.86 -24.44
CA LYS A 3 -4.99 -1.54 -23.81
C LYS A 3 -4.75 -1.15 -22.35
N GLU A 4 -5.64 -0.34 -21.81
CA GLU A 4 -5.67 -0.01 -20.39
C GLU A 4 -6.47 -1.06 -19.62
N PHE A 5 -5.90 -1.56 -18.53
CA PHE A 5 -6.55 -2.41 -17.55
C PHE A 5 -6.59 -1.67 -16.23
N LYS A 6 -7.80 -1.40 -15.73
CA LYS A 6 -8.03 -0.57 -14.54
C LYS A 6 -8.65 -1.39 -13.43
N ARG A 7 -8.19 -1.17 -12.21
CA ARG A 7 -8.79 -1.76 -11.02
C ARG A 7 -9.03 -0.69 -9.95
N PRO A 8 -10.29 -0.31 -9.69
CA PRO A 8 -10.62 0.52 -8.53
C PRO A 8 -10.51 -0.31 -7.26
N GLN A 9 -9.94 0.27 -6.20
CA GLN A 9 -9.75 -0.37 -4.90
C GLN A 9 -9.83 0.66 -3.78
N LYS A 10 -10.41 0.28 -2.63
CA LYS A 10 -10.31 1.09 -1.40
C LYS A 10 -9.05 0.67 -0.62
N LEU A 11 -8.12 1.59 -0.44
CA LEU A 11 -6.81 1.38 0.24
C LEU A 11 -6.50 2.62 1.08
N MET A 12 -5.83 2.47 2.23
CA MET A 12 -5.45 3.60 3.10
C MET A 12 -6.62 4.54 3.42
N GLY A 13 -7.82 3.97 3.61
CA GLY A 13 -9.05 4.72 3.83
C GLY A 13 -9.59 5.52 2.63
N ASN A 14 -8.93 5.53 1.47
CA ASN A 14 -9.27 6.33 0.29
C ASN A 14 -9.57 5.44 -0.94
N ALA A 15 -10.13 6.06 -1.98
CA ALA A 15 -10.36 5.40 -3.27
C ALA A 15 -9.10 5.53 -4.16
N PHE A 16 -8.60 4.40 -4.64
CA PHE A 16 -7.48 4.31 -5.57
C PHE A 16 -7.96 3.65 -6.87
N GLU A 17 -7.38 4.04 -8.00
CA GLU A 17 -7.50 3.30 -9.26
C GLU A 17 -6.11 2.98 -9.78
N ILE A 18 -5.83 1.69 -9.96
CA ILE A 18 -4.55 1.22 -10.50
C ILE A 18 -4.76 0.88 -11.96
N THR A 19 -3.97 1.48 -12.84
CA THR A 19 -4.06 1.28 -14.29
C THR A 19 -2.75 0.70 -14.81
N VAL A 20 -2.84 -0.38 -15.59
CA VAL A 20 -1.71 -1.00 -16.30
C VAL A 20 -2.00 -0.99 -17.79
N VAL A 21 -1.02 -0.59 -18.59
CA VAL A 21 -1.10 -0.58 -20.05
C VAL A 21 -0.31 -1.76 -20.60
N THR A 22 -0.99 -2.72 -21.22
CA THR A 22 -0.38 -3.90 -21.83
C THR A 22 -1.28 -4.46 -22.93
N ASP A 23 -0.85 -5.47 -23.67
CA ASP A 23 -1.63 -6.10 -24.73
C ASP A 23 -2.56 -7.23 -24.25
N ASP A 24 -2.36 -7.73 -23.04
CA ASP A 24 -3.08 -8.87 -22.46
C ASP A 24 -3.49 -8.65 -21.00
N GLU A 25 -4.73 -9.07 -20.67
CA GLU A 25 -5.32 -8.89 -19.35
C GLU A 25 -4.59 -9.69 -18.27
N LYS A 26 -4.19 -10.93 -18.54
CA LYS A 26 -3.51 -11.77 -17.54
C LYS A 26 -2.17 -11.15 -17.13
N THR A 27 -1.48 -10.58 -18.11
CA THR A 27 -0.22 -9.86 -17.88
C THR A 27 -0.42 -8.59 -17.06
N ALA A 28 -1.60 -7.96 -17.13
CA ALA A 28 -1.95 -6.79 -16.32
C ALA A 28 -2.27 -7.12 -14.86
N GLN A 29 -2.84 -8.31 -14.58
CA GLN A 29 -3.32 -8.64 -13.23
C GLN A 29 -2.17 -8.70 -12.21
N HIS A 30 -1.04 -9.32 -12.56
CA HIS A 30 0.09 -9.47 -11.65
C HIS A 30 0.65 -8.13 -11.12
N PRO A 31 1.00 -7.13 -11.96
CA PRO A 31 1.46 -5.84 -11.47
C PRO A 31 0.38 -5.07 -10.71
N ILE A 32 -0.91 -5.23 -11.06
CA ILE A 32 -2.02 -4.62 -10.29
C ILE A 32 -2.06 -5.23 -8.88
N ASP A 33 -2.01 -6.56 -8.77
CA ASP A 33 -2.01 -7.25 -7.48
C ASP A 33 -0.79 -6.86 -6.64
N ALA A 34 0.39 -6.81 -7.25
CA ALA A 34 1.62 -6.39 -6.59
C ALA A 34 1.52 -4.95 -6.04
N ALA A 35 0.94 -4.03 -6.81
CA ALA A 35 0.74 -2.65 -6.35
C ALA A 35 -0.26 -2.58 -5.19
N ILE A 36 -1.34 -3.36 -5.22
CA ILE A 36 -2.32 -3.42 -4.11
C ILE A 36 -1.67 -3.93 -2.84
N GLU A 37 -0.92 -5.03 -2.93
CA GLU A 37 -0.27 -5.64 -1.77
C GLU A 37 0.82 -4.74 -1.19
N GLU A 38 1.56 -4.01 -2.03
CA GLU A 38 2.55 -3.05 -1.54
C GLU A 38 1.89 -1.86 -0.84
N ILE A 39 0.79 -1.32 -1.36
CA ILE A 39 0.05 -0.24 -0.69
C ILE A 39 -0.49 -0.73 0.66
N ARG A 40 -0.98 -1.97 0.75
CA ARG A 40 -1.43 -2.57 2.02
C ARG A 40 -0.29 -2.75 3.03
N ARG A 41 0.88 -3.16 2.57
CA ARG A 41 2.09 -3.27 3.40
C ARG A 41 2.45 -1.90 3.97
N ILE A 42 2.46 -0.86 3.13
CA ILE A 42 2.70 0.53 3.54
C ILE A 42 1.64 1.00 4.53
N GLU A 43 0.36 0.72 4.29
CA GLU A 43 -0.74 1.05 5.21
C GLU A 43 -0.52 0.45 6.60
N LYS A 44 -0.11 -0.82 6.68
CA LYS A 44 0.16 -1.50 7.95
C LYS A 44 1.31 -0.84 8.73
N LEU A 45 2.35 -0.38 8.03
CA LEU A 45 3.48 0.30 8.65
C LEU A 45 3.13 1.72 9.12
N LEU A 46 2.35 2.44 8.32
CA LEU A 46 2.18 3.88 8.50
C LEU A 46 0.90 4.29 9.25
N THR A 47 -0.09 3.41 9.35
CA THR A 47 -1.36 3.73 10.01
C THR A 47 -1.15 4.16 11.46
N THR A 48 -1.83 5.20 11.92
CA THR A 48 -1.79 5.59 13.34
C THR A 48 -2.83 4.85 14.18
N PHE A 49 -3.72 4.10 13.55
CA PHE A 49 -4.84 3.41 14.21
C PHE A 49 -4.49 2.01 14.71
N ASN A 50 -3.38 1.43 14.25
CA ASN A 50 -2.85 0.17 14.77
C ASN A 50 -1.70 0.46 15.74
N GLU A 51 -1.83 -0.01 16.97
CA GLU A 51 -0.80 0.12 18.01
C GLU A 51 0.50 -0.63 17.66
N GLU A 52 0.40 -1.66 16.83
CA GLU A 52 1.56 -2.44 16.34
C GLU A 52 2.23 -1.82 15.11
N SER A 53 1.69 -0.72 14.56
CA SER A 53 2.33 -0.05 13.43
C SER A 53 3.62 0.65 13.83
N GLN A 54 4.56 0.72 12.90
CA GLN A 54 5.82 1.42 13.11
C GLN A 54 5.60 2.90 13.44
N THR A 55 4.67 3.58 12.76
CA THR A 55 4.33 4.98 13.07
C THR A 55 3.77 5.13 14.47
N ASN A 56 2.90 4.23 14.94
CA ASN A 56 2.36 4.32 16.29
C ASN A 56 3.46 4.08 17.35
N LEU A 57 4.35 3.10 17.13
CA LEU A 57 5.50 2.86 18.00
C LEU A 57 6.43 4.08 18.08
N ILE A 58 6.71 4.75 16.95
CA ILE A 58 7.48 6.00 16.93
C ILE A 58 6.79 7.06 17.79
N ASN A 59 5.47 7.24 17.63
CA ASN A 59 4.71 8.22 18.39
C ASN A 59 4.70 7.93 19.89
N GLN A 60 4.54 6.66 20.29
CA GLN A 60 4.55 6.26 21.70
C GLN A 60 5.91 6.48 22.37
N ASN A 61 7.01 6.35 21.63
CA ASN A 61 8.36 6.49 22.15
C ASN A 61 8.96 7.90 21.93
N ALA A 62 8.15 8.87 21.52
CA ALA A 62 8.60 10.23 21.24
C ALA A 62 9.26 10.86 22.47
N GLY A 63 10.56 11.14 22.38
CA GLY A 63 11.35 11.70 23.47
C GLY A 63 11.71 10.70 24.59
N ILE A 64 11.42 9.41 24.43
CA ILE A 64 11.69 8.35 25.42
C ILE A 64 12.90 7.51 24.99
N GLN A 65 12.82 6.88 23.81
CA GLN A 65 13.86 5.98 23.32
C GLN A 65 13.84 5.88 21.78
N PRO A 66 14.97 5.53 21.14
CA PRO A 66 14.97 5.23 19.71
C PRO A 66 14.08 4.04 19.38
N VAL A 67 13.48 4.06 18.19
CA VAL A 67 12.66 2.98 17.64
C VAL A 67 13.33 2.50 16.36
N GLU A 68 13.56 1.20 16.25
CA GLU A 68 14.06 0.56 15.03
C GLU A 68 12.97 0.56 13.95
N VAL A 69 13.39 0.78 12.72
CA VAL A 69 12.51 0.90 11.54
C VAL A 69 13.07 0.07 10.40
N ASP A 70 12.18 -0.39 9.52
CA ASP A 70 12.52 -1.14 8.30
C ASP A 70 13.37 -0.34 7.29
#